data_AF-A0A376LC25-F1
#
_entry.id   AF-A0A376LC25-F1
#
_cell.length_a   1.000
_cell.length_b   1.000
_cell.length_c   1.000
_cell.angle_alpha   90.00
_cell.angle_beta   90.00
_cell.angle_gamma   90.00
#
_symmetry.space_group_name_H-M   'P 1'
#
loop_
_entity.id
_entity.type
_entity.pdbx_description
1 polymer ?
#
loop_
_entity_poly.entity_id
_entity_poly.type
_entity_poly.pdbx_seq_one_letter_code
_entity_poly.pdbx_strand_id
1 'polypeptide(L)' 'MNDVLPLPLEIEFVHLGEKTRRRFGALILLFDEAEEELEGHLRFNVRH' A
#
# COMPACT_ATOMS: atom_id res chain seq x y z
N MET A 1 3.18 -22.21 7.97
CA MET A 1 3.24 -21.88 6.53
C MET A 1 4.20 -20.72 6.42
N ASN A 2 5.06 -20.67 5.40
CA ASN A 2 5.98 -19.55 5.24
C ASN A 2 5.13 -18.31 4.92
N ASP A 3 4.91 -17.46 5.92
CA ASP A 3 4.14 -16.22 5.83
C ASP A 3 4.96 -15.16 5.09
N VAL A 4 5.21 -15.41 3.80
CA VAL A 4 5.86 -14.47 2.90
C VAL A 4 4.78 -13.95 1.94
N LEU A 5 4.67 -12.63 1.84
CA LEU A 5 3.79 -12.00 0.85
C LEU A 5 4.17 -12.50 -0.57
N PRO A 6 3.20 -12.85 -1.44
CA PRO A 6 3.48 -13.43 -2.74
C PRO A 6 3.95 -12.35 -3.74
N LEU A 7 5.20 -11.92 -3.61
CA LEU A 7 5.80 -10.94 -4.52
C LEU A 7 6.06 -11.56 -5.93
N PRO A 8 5.93 -10.79 -7.02
CA PRO A 8 5.47 -9.41 -7.03
C PRO A 8 3.94 -9.30 -6.88
N LEU A 9 3.46 -8.24 -6.23
CA LEU A 9 2.03 -8.00 -6.06
C LEU A 9 1.69 -6.51 -6.07
N GLU A 10 0.41 -6.22 -6.18
CA GLU A 10 -0.14 -4.87 -6.08
C GLU A 10 -1.20 -4.81 -4.97
N ILE A 11 -1.16 -3.74 -4.16
CA ILE A 11 -2.16 -3.43 -3.14
C ILE A 11 -2.88 -2.16 -3.53
N GLU A 12 -4.21 -2.23 -3.54
CA GLU A 12 -5.06 -1.09 -3.87
C GLU A 12 -5.97 -0.71 -2.72
N PHE A 13 -5.91 0.57 -2.39
CA PHE A 13 -6.78 1.22 -1.43
C PHE A 13 -7.88 1.95 -2.21
N VAL A 14 -9.12 1.44 -2.12
CA VAL A 14 -10.29 1.95 -2.84
C VAL A 14 -11.29 2.60 -1.88
N HIS A 15 -12.16 3.48 -2.40
CA HIS A 15 -13.21 4.16 -1.63
C HIS A 15 -12.70 4.98 -0.43
N LEU A 16 -11.49 5.55 -0.54
CA LEU A 16 -10.92 6.43 0.48
C LEU A 16 -11.35 7.88 0.28
N GLY A 17 -12.43 8.27 0.96
CA GLY A 17 -12.78 9.67 1.14
C GLY A 17 -11.74 10.45 1.94
N GLU A 18 -11.81 11.79 1.91
CA GLU A 18 -10.82 12.69 2.51
C GLU A 18 -10.54 12.41 4.00
N LYS A 19 -11.61 12.27 4.80
CA LYS A 19 -11.49 11.98 6.24
C LYS A 19 -10.82 10.64 6.52
N THR A 20 -11.15 9.60 5.74
CA THR A 20 -10.56 8.28 5.89
C THR A 20 -9.12 8.24 5.40
N ARG A 21 -8.79 8.97 4.32
CA ARG A 21 -7.42 9.09 3.80
C ARG A 21 -6.50 9.72 4.83
N ARG A 22 -6.93 10.82 5.46
CA ARG A 22 -6.17 11.45 6.56
C ARG A 22 -6.01 10.52 7.76
N ARG A 23 -7.07 9.80 8.14
CA ARG A 23 -7.05 8.87 9.29
C ARG A 23 -6.10 7.69 9.07
N PHE A 24 -5.99 7.18 7.85
CA PHE A 24 -5.11 6.07 7.50
C PHE A 24 -3.77 6.52 6.90
N GLY A 25 -3.39 7.79 7.06
CA GLY A 25 -2.17 8.35 6.47
C GLY A 25 -0.90 7.58 6.82
N ALA A 26 -0.80 7.00 8.02
CA ALA A 26 0.36 6.19 8.41
C ALA A 26 0.44 4.85 7.64
N LEU A 27 -0.69 4.24 7.29
CA LEU A 27 -0.70 3.01 6.48
C LEU A 27 -0.38 3.31 5.02
N ILE A 28 -0.88 4.43 4.51
CA ILE A 28 -0.54 4.92 3.17
C ILE A 28 0.97 5.15 3.08
N LEU A 29 1.54 5.90 4.03
CA LEU A 29 2.98 6.16 4.10
C LEU A 29 3.80 4.86 4.21
N LEU A 30 3.36 3.90 5.02
CA LEU A 30 4.03 2.61 5.17
C LEU A 30 4.13 1.86 3.83
N PHE A 31 3.05 1.84 3.04
CA PHE A 31 3.05 1.15 1.75
C PHE A 31 3.76 1.95 0.65
N ASP A 32 3.72 3.28 0.69
CA ASP A 32 4.55 4.14 -0.18
C ASP A 32 6.05 3.86 0.05
N GLU A 33 6.50 3.82 1.32
CA GLU A 33 7.89 3.49 1.68
C GLU A 33 8.25 2.04 1.31
N ALA A 34 7.32 1.09 1.48
CA ALA A 34 7.55 -0.30 1.10
C ALA A 34 7.67 -0.50 -0.41
N GLU A 35 6.95 0.27 -1.22
CA GLU A 35 7.10 0.23 -2.68
C GLU A 35 8.49 0.73 -3.12
N GLU A 36 9.01 1.78 -2.47
CA GLU A 36 10.37 2.29 -2.70
C GLU A 36 11.44 1.26 -2.30
N GLU A 37 11.36 0.73 -1.08
CA GLU A 37 12.34 -0.23 -0.54
C GLU A 37 12.35 -1.56 -1.30
N LEU A 38 11.18 -2.01 -1.81
CA LEU A 38 11.05 -3.25 -2.57
C LEU A 38 11.27 -3.07 -4.08
N GLU A 39 11.75 -1.91 -4.51
CA GLU A 39 12.05 -1.60 -5.91
C GLU A 39 10.86 -1.91 -6.85
N GLY A 40 9.64 -1.66 -6.37
CA GLY A 40 8.40 -1.90 -7.12
C GLY A 40 7.96 -3.37 -7.25
N HIS A 41 8.55 -4.32 -6.51
CA HIS A 41 8.02 -5.69 -6.40
C HIS A 41 6.70 -5.73 -5.62
N LEU A 42 6.52 -4.79 -4.69
CA LEU A 42 5.22 -4.40 -4.17
C LEU A 42 4.86 -3.07 -4.80
N ARG A 43 3.70 -2.99 -5.42
CA ARG A 43 3.13 -1.72 -5.90
C ARG A 43 1.98 -1.29 -5.01
N PHE A 44 1.88 0.00 -4.72
CA PHE A 44 0.81 0.52 -3.91
C PHE A 44 0.09 1.67 -4.62
N ASN A 45 -1.24 1.60 -4.64
CA ASN A 45 -2.09 2.60 -5.26
C ASN A 45 -3.26 2.99 -4.36
N VAL A 46 -3.60 4.27 -4.35
CA VAL A 46 -4.87 4.76 -3.79
C VAL A 46 -5.76 5.19 -4.95
N ARG A 47 -6.84 4.44 -5.20
CA ARG A 47 -7.80 4.74 -6.27
C ARG A 47 -8.97 5.55 -5.74
N HIS A 48 -9.39 6.53 -6.56
CA HIS A 48 -10.56 7.37 -6.33
C HIS A 48 -11.87 6.65 -6.67
#